data_AF-A0A3D3UVE3-F1
#
_entry.id   AF-A0A3D3UVE3-F1
#
_cell.length_a   1.000
_cell.length_b   1.000
_cell.length_c   1.000
_cell.angle_alpha   90.00
_cell.angle_beta   90.00
_cell.angle_gamma   90.00
#
_symmetry.space_group_name_H-M   'P 1'
#
loop_
_entity.id
_entity.type
_entity.pdbx_description
1 polymer ?
#
loop_
_entity_poly.entity_id
_entity_poly.type
_entity_poly.pdbx_seq_one_letter_code
_entity_poly.pdbx_strand_id
1 'polypeptide(L)' 'DEKGSVGLLKPGPNDLDIVGRFALVAEKVRDAWTHPVLHDGRLYLRYHDTLWCYDIKEHR' A
#
# COMPACT_ATOMS: atom_id res chain seq x y z
N ASP A 1 0.76 7.93 4.39
CA ASP A 1 1.02 9.33 4.84
C ASP A 1 2.15 9.90 3.99
N GLU A 2 2.59 11.15 4.23
CA GLU A 2 3.74 11.76 3.52
C GLU A 2 5.08 11.01 3.72
N LYS A 3 5.10 9.97 4.56
CA LYS A 3 6.23 9.07 4.81
C LYS A 3 6.08 7.72 4.11
N GLY A 4 5.02 7.51 3.34
CA GLY A 4 4.79 6.23 2.64
C GLY A 4 4.18 5.13 3.51
N SER A 5 3.53 5.45 4.63
CA SER A 5 2.74 4.45 5.38
C SER A 5 1.51 4.00 4.60
N VAL A 6 1.32 2.68 4.49
CA VAL A 6 0.13 2.03 3.94
C VAL A 6 -0.61 1.29 5.06
N GLY A 7 -1.93 1.48 5.11
CA GLY A 7 -2.84 0.71 5.97
C GLY A 7 -3.77 -0.14 5.12
N LEU A 8 -3.95 -1.39 5.50
CA LEU A 8 -4.95 -2.29 4.94
C LEU A 8 -6.18 -2.27 5.84
N LEU A 9 -7.34 -1.99 5.25
CA LEU A 9 -8.60 -1.92 5.94
C LEU A 9 -9.46 -3.12 5.52
N LYS A 10 -10.09 -3.76 6.49
CA LYS A 10 -11.15 -4.72 6.20
C LYS A 10 -12.40 -3.94 5.82
N PRO A 11 -12.97 -4.16 4.62
CA PRO A 11 -14.19 -3.49 4.23
C PRO A 11 -15.36 -3.97 5.12
N GLY A 12 -16.13 -3.04 5.66
CA GLY A 12 -17.27 -3.32 6.52
C GLY A 12 -18.11 -2.06 6.79
N PRO A 13 -19.37 -2.22 7.23
CA PRO A 13 -20.30 -1.09 7.37
C PRO A 13 -20.13 -0.27 8.65
N ASN A 14 -19.45 -0.80 9.67
CA ASN A 14 -19.55 -0.27 11.03
C ASN A 14 -18.26 0.37 11.56
N ASP A 15 -17.09 -0.21 11.26
CA ASP A 15 -15.84 0.20 11.90
C ASP A 15 -14.69 0.29 10.91
N LEU A 16 -13.76 1.20 11.21
CA LEU A 16 -12.47 1.30 10.53
C LEU A 16 -11.54 0.21 11.11
N ASP A 17 -11.64 -0.99 10.56
CA ASP A 17 -10.86 -2.16 11.00
C ASP A 17 -9.54 -2.26 10.22
N ILE A 18 -8.44 -1.83 10.84
CA ILE A 18 -7.09 -1.93 10.27
C ILE A 18 -6.56 -3.35 10.48
N VAL A 19 -6.44 -4.10 9.39
CA VAL A 19 -5.98 -5.49 9.39
C VAL A 19 -4.52 -5.67 8.97
N GLY A 20 -3.83 -4.58 8.67
CA GLY A 20 -2.40 -4.61 8.36
C GLY A 20 -1.83 -3.21 8.16
N ARG A 21 -0.53 -3.06 8.42
CA ARG A 21 0.18 -1.80 8.22
C ARG A 21 1.63 -2.05 7.84
N PHE A 22 2.12 -1.36 6.82
CA PHE A 22 3.51 -1.47 6.40
C PHE A 22 4.01 -0.16 5.78
N ALA A 23 5.32 -0.01 5.69
CA ALA A 23 5.99 1.10 5.01
C ALA A 23 6.28 0.71 3.56
N LEU A 24 5.84 1.53 2.62
CA LEU A 24 5.97 1.27 1.19
C LEU A 24 7.39 1.53 0.66
N VAL A 25 8.06 2.49 1.30
CA VAL A 25 9.38 3.00 0.89
C VAL A 25 10.18 3.38 2.13
N ALA A 26 11.48 3.05 2.12
CA ALA A 26 12.42 3.51 3.14
C ALA A 26 12.85 4.97 2.88
N GLU A 27 12.85 5.40 1.62
CA GLU A 27 13.22 6.75 1.22
C GLU A 27 11.98 7.61 0.92
N LYS A 28 12.04 8.91 1.26
CA LYS A 28 10.96 9.87 1.04
C LYS A 28 10.64 10.00 -0.46
N VAL A 29 9.60 9.31 -0.92
CA VAL A 29 9.03 9.58 -2.24
C VAL A 29 8.22 10.87 -2.14
N ARG A 30 8.78 11.95 -2.67
CA ARG A 30 8.20 13.31 -2.63
C ARG A 30 6.87 13.43 -3.40
N ASP A 31 6.56 12.46 -4.27
CA ASP A 31 5.32 12.39 -5.06
C ASP A 31 4.60 11.06 -4.83
N ALA A 32 4.09 10.85 -3.61
CA ALA A 32 3.38 9.62 -3.21
C ALA A 32 1.97 9.47 -3.81
N TRP A 33 1.64 10.16 -4.91
CA TRP A 33 0.40 10.00 -5.67
C TRP A 33 0.44 8.80 -6.61
N THR A 34 1.01 7.69 -6.14
CA THR A 34 0.99 6.42 -6.85
C THR A 34 -0.41 5.85 -6.80
N HIS A 35 -0.99 5.45 -7.94
CA HIS A 35 -2.31 4.80 -7.96
C HIS A 35 -2.14 3.37 -7.44
N PRO A 36 -2.62 3.04 -6.22
CA PRO A 36 -2.40 1.72 -5.66
C PRO A 36 -3.46 0.76 -6.21
N VAL A 37 -3.03 -0.42 -6.62
CA VAL A 37 -3.94 -1.52 -7.00
C VAL A 37 -3.59 -2.74 -6.17
N LEU A 38 -4.59 -3.30 -5.48
CA LEU A 38 -4.45 -4.57 -4.78
C LEU A 38 -5.11 -5.68 -5.60
N HIS A 39 -4.34 -6.70 -5.98
CA HIS A 39 -4.85 -7.86 -6.71
C HIS A 39 -4.14 -9.14 -6.25
N ASP A 40 -4.91 -10.15 -5.87
CA ASP A 40 -4.43 -11.46 -5.38
C ASP A 40 -3.31 -11.40 -4.31
N GLY A 41 -3.43 -10.46 -3.37
CA GLY A 41 -2.44 -10.27 -2.29
C GLY A 41 -1.12 -9.67 -2.74
N ARG A 42 -1.10 -9.04 -3.93
CA ARG A 42 0.01 -8.20 -4.39
C ARG A 42 -0.44 -6.75 -4.47
N LEU A 43 0.37 -5.86 -3.89
CA LEU A 43 0.19 -4.42 -4.02
C LEU A 43 1.04 -3.90 -5.18
N TYR A 44 0.38 -3.26 -6.13
CA TYR A 44 1.00 -2.62 -7.27
C TYR A 44 0.99 -1.11 -7.07
N LEU A 45 2.13 -0.48 -7.33
CA LEU A 45 2.27 0.97 -7.32
C LEU A 45 2.87 1.41 -8.65
N ARG A 46 2.13 2.25 -9.36
CA ARG A 46 2.67 2.91 -10.53
C ARG A 46 3.26 4.26 -10.13
N TYR A 47 4.52 4.47 -10.48
CA TYR A 47 5.21 5.75 -10.34
C TYR A 47 5.89 6.09 -11.68
N HIS A 48 5.37 7.09 -12.38
CA HIS A 48 5.75 7.41 -13.77
C HIS A 48 5.76 6.16 -14.66
N ASP A 49 6.96 5.78 -15.12
CA ASP A 49 7.21 4.66 -16.03
C ASP A 49 7.63 3.37 -15.30
N THR A 50 7.62 3.41 -13.96
CA THR A 50 7.93 2.26 -13.12
C THR A 50 6.66 1.66 -12.52
N LEU A 51 6.62 0.33 -12.46
CA LEU A 51 5.60 -0.43 -11.76
C LEU A 51 6.31 -1.27 -10.70
N TRP A 52 6.00 -1.02 -9.44
CA TRP A 52 6.49 -1.79 -8.32
C TRP A 52 5.44 -2.79 -7.87
N CYS A 53 5.87 -3.99 -7.48
CA CYS A 53 5.01 -5.06 -7.02
C CYS A 53 5.54 -5.59 -5.69
N TYR A 54 4.69 -5.57 -4.66
CA TYR A 54 5.00 -6.08 -3.33
C TYR A 54 4.10 -7.28 -3.05
N ASP A 55 4.69 -8.41 -2.65
CA ASP A 55 3.92 -9.50 -2.08
C ASP A 55 3.56 -9.14 -0.63
N ILE A 56 2.28 -8.92 -0.37
CA ILE A 56 1.80 -8.56 0.97
C ILE A 56 1.24 -9.77 1.73
N LYS A 57 1.19 -10.96 1.12
CA LYS A 57 0.90 -12.21 1.83
C LYS A 57 2.10 -12.64 2.68
N GLU A 58 3.33 -12.31 2.28
CA GLU A 58 4.56 -12.58 3.06
C GLU A 58 4.70 -11.69 4.31
N HIS A 59 3.99 -10.55 4.36
CA HIS A 59 4.07 -9.58 5.47
C HIS A 59 2.90 -9.68 6.47
N ARG A 60 2.28 -10.85 6.59
CA ARG A 60 1.16 -11.12 7.50
C ARG A 60 1.61 -11.53 8.90
#